data_AF-A0A8J3B378-F1
#
_entry.id   AF-A0A8J3B378-F1
#
_cell.length_a   1.000
_cell.length_b   1.000
_cell.length_c   1.000
_cell.angle_alpha   90.00
_cell.angle_beta   90.00
_cell.angle_gamma   90.00
#
_symmetry.space_group_name_H-M   'P 1'
#
loop_
_entity.id
_entity.type
_entity.pdbx_description
1 polymer ?
#
loop_
_entity_poly.entity_id
_entity_poly.type
_entity_poly.pdbx_seq_one_letter_code
_entity_poly.pdbx_strand_id
1 'polypeptide(L)'
;MKKIVSIFFALLFANAAMAASLEDDVKQYVAIFSTESAVQPEVLESFAWMGISDPRVFDLIEQRVLRGADQAPKNKTKKNEIALSMRALGFSGQSKYANTLNKYVSDRTYARYAKTALKEMPDYQKWNAVISNRATFDPRYSDDANRILNMLHSDDFMLKRIGAKRVYFSNKDDVLLETLVSEIRATYGKTNIDSETSDAIAWMVKALASTGQERYQPFFQEVLEKSSDQKVKRYAERAFDR
;
A
#
# COMPACT_ATOMS: atom_id res chain seq x y z
N MET A 1 -28.79 8.91 -29.79
CA MET A 1 -29.45 8.81 -28.46
C MET A 1 -29.67 7.34 -28.12
N LYS A 2 -28.83 6.77 -27.26
CA LYS A 2 -29.06 5.44 -26.65
C LYS A 2 -28.72 5.59 -25.17
N LYS A 3 -29.77 5.65 -24.34
CA LYS A 3 -29.67 5.57 -22.88
C LYS A 3 -29.44 4.10 -22.55
N ILE A 4 -28.31 3.76 -21.95
CA ILE A 4 -28.11 2.46 -21.29
C ILE A 4 -27.71 2.74 -19.86
N VAL A 5 -28.76 2.77 -19.03
CA VAL A 5 -28.87 2.45 -17.61
C VAL A 5 -27.54 2.14 -16.90
N SER A 6 -27.04 3.11 -16.13
CA SER A 6 -26.08 2.87 -15.05
C SER A 6 -26.83 2.22 -13.88
N ILE A 7 -26.54 0.96 -13.59
CA ILE A 7 -27.00 0.32 -12.35
C ILE A 7 -26.03 0.72 -11.24
N PHE A 8 -26.44 1.69 -10.42
CA PHE A 8 -25.83 1.97 -9.14
C PHE A 8 -26.25 0.86 -8.16
N PHE A 9 -25.33 -0.03 -7.79
CA PHE A 9 -25.56 -0.97 -6.71
C PHE A 9 -25.25 -0.28 -5.38
N ALA A 10 -26.20 0.51 -4.88
CA ALA A 10 -26.16 1.06 -3.53
C ALA A 10 -26.64 -0.01 -2.55
N LEU A 11 -25.72 -0.82 -2.03
CA LEU A 11 -25.97 -1.66 -0.87
C LEU A 11 -25.93 -0.78 0.38
N LEU A 12 -27.09 -0.27 0.78
CA LEU A 12 -27.33 0.34 2.07
C LEU A 12 -27.48 -0.78 3.11
N PHE A 13 -26.39 -1.18 3.75
CA PHE A 13 -26.47 -1.84 5.05
C PHE A 13 -26.42 -0.77 6.13
N ALA A 14 -27.59 -0.50 6.74
CA ALA A 14 -27.66 0.14 8.04
C ALA A 14 -27.18 -0.87 9.10
N ASN A 15 -25.87 -1.05 9.22
CA ASN A 15 -25.27 -1.65 10.40
C ASN A 15 -24.87 -0.50 11.33
N ALA A 16 -25.24 -0.63 12.60
CA ALA A 16 -24.63 0.15 13.67
C ALA A 16 -23.12 0.22 13.42
N ALA A 17 -22.53 1.40 13.58
CA ALA A 17 -21.12 1.67 13.35
C ALA A 17 -20.24 0.89 14.35
N MET A 18 -20.19 -0.43 14.20
CA MET A 18 -19.13 -1.27 14.72
C MET A 18 -17.94 -1.03 13.80
N ALA A 19 -16.81 -0.62 14.38
CA ALA A 19 -15.56 -0.50 13.64
C ALA A 19 -15.31 -1.82 12.90
N ALA A 20 -15.04 -1.75 11.59
CA ALA A 20 -14.82 -2.92 10.76
C ALA A 20 -13.68 -3.76 11.36
N SER A 21 -13.93 -5.06 11.56
CA SER A 21 -12.92 -5.97 12.09
C SER A 21 -12.00 -6.48 10.98
N LEU A 22 -10.83 -7.01 11.35
CA LEU A 22 -9.97 -7.73 10.40
C LEU A 22 -10.71 -8.91 9.75
N GLU A 23 -11.62 -9.55 10.47
CA GLU A 23 -12.47 -10.61 9.93
C GLU A 23 -13.45 -10.10 8.87
N ASP A 24 -13.97 -8.88 9.03
CA ASP A 24 -14.85 -8.27 8.02
C ASP A 24 -14.08 -7.92 6.74
N ASP A 25 -12.84 -7.41 6.87
CA ASP A 25 -11.94 -7.23 5.72
C ASP A 25 -11.74 -8.57 4.99
N VAL A 26 -11.41 -9.64 5.74
CA VAL A 26 -11.19 -10.97 5.15
C VAL A 26 -12.44 -11.47 4.43
N LYS A 27 -13.62 -11.37 5.05
CA LYS A 27 -14.89 -11.77 4.41
C LYS A 27 -15.16 -11.00 3.12
N GLN A 28 -14.88 -9.69 3.10
CA GLN A 28 -15.04 -8.88 1.91
C GLN A 28 -14.14 -9.38 0.76
N TYR A 29 -12.86 -9.63 1.03
CA TYR A 29 -11.95 -10.14 0.01
C TYR A 29 -12.30 -11.57 -0.42
N VAL A 30 -12.69 -12.45 0.51
CA VAL A 30 -13.19 -13.79 0.17
C VAL A 30 -14.36 -13.67 -0.80
N ALA A 31 -15.34 -12.81 -0.53
CA ALA A 31 -16.50 -12.61 -1.42
C ALA A 31 -16.08 -12.15 -2.82
N ILE A 32 -15.12 -11.22 -2.93
CA ILE A 32 -14.60 -10.75 -4.23
C ILE A 32 -13.93 -11.89 -5.00
N PHE A 33 -13.03 -12.62 -4.35
CA PHE A 33 -12.19 -13.63 -5.01
C PHE A 33 -12.88 -14.98 -5.23
N SER A 34 -14.01 -15.23 -4.55
CA SER A 34 -14.83 -16.43 -4.74
C SER A 34 -15.62 -16.45 -6.05
N THR A 35 -15.77 -15.30 -6.71
CA THR A 35 -16.41 -15.23 -8.03
C THR A 35 -15.41 -15.57 -9.14
N GLU A 36 -15.87 -15.89 -10.35
CA GLU A 36 -14.99 -16.02 -11.54
C GLU A 36 -14.79 -14.68 -12.28
N SER A 37 -15.37 -13.60 -11.76
CA SER A 37 -15.31 -12.28 -12.37
C SER A 37 -13.88 -11.75 -12.39
N ALA A 38 -13.60 -10.93 -13.42
CA ALA A 38 -12.36 -10.16 -13.47
C ALA A 38 -12.27 -9.25 -12.24
N VAL A 39 -11.09 -9.22 -11.63
CA VAL A 39 -10.82 -8.39 -10.45
C VAL A 39 -10.11 -7.12 -10.91
N GLN A 40 -10.55 -5.98 -10.37
CA GLN A 40 -9.94 -4.70 -10.67
C GLN A 40 -8.49 -4.66 -10.12
N PRO A 41 -7.51 -4.12 -10.87
CA PRO A 41 -6.12 -3.98 -10.42
C PRO A 41 -5.96 -3.41 -9.01
N GLU A 42 -6.77 -2.41 -8.68
CA GLU A 42 -6.75 -1.67 -7.42
C GLU A 42 -7.06 -2.58 -6.22
N VAL A 43 -7.92 -3.59 -6.40
CA VAL A 43 -8.23 -4.58 -5.36
C VAL A 43 -7.00 -5.43 -5.05
N LEU A 44 -6.29 -5.90 -6.08
CA LEU A 44 -5.07 -6.70 -5.92
C LEU A 44 -3.91 -5.88 -5.34
N GLU A 45 -3.78 -4.62 -5.78
CA GLU A 45 -2.76 -3.71 -5.28
C GLU A 45 -3.03 -3.29 -3.83
N SER A 46 -4.30 -3.27 -3.41
CA SER A 46 -4.67 -2.88 -2.04
C SER A 46 -4.01 -3.74 -0.95
N PHE A 47 -3.71 -5.01 -1.24
CA PHE A 47 -3.03 -5.87 -0.27
C PHE A 47 -1.67 -5.32 0.20
N ALA A 48 -1.03 -4.45 -0.59
CA ALA A 48 0.22 -3.77 -0.19
C ALA A 48 0.07 -2.85 1.05
N TRP A 49 -1.14 -2.49 1.45
CA TRP A 49 -1.38 -1.57 2.57
C TRP A 49 -2.57 -1.96 3.45
N MET A 50 -3.18 -3.13 3.24
CA MET A 50 -4.30 -3.60 4.06
C MET A 50 -3.86 -4.41 5.28
N GLY A 51 -2.66 -5.01 5.22
CA GLY A 51 -2.11 -5.83 6.30
C GLY A 51 -2.75 -7.22 6.43
N ILE A 52 -3.40 -7.70 5.37
CA ILE A 52 -4.09 -8.99 5.36
C ILE A 52 -3.10 -10.11 5.04
N SER A 53 -3.14 -11.17 5.83
CA SER A 53 -2.33 -12.38 5.66
C SER A 53 -3.15 -13.67 5.79
N ASP A 54 -4.48 -13.61 5.61
CA ASP A 54 -5.37 -14.75 5.83
C ASP A 54 -5.38 -15.73 4.63
N PRO A 55 -5.06 -17.03 4.84
CA PRO A 55 -5.06 -18.02 3.77
C PRO A 55 -6.39 -18.14 3.02
N ARG A 56 -7.53 -17.87 3.65
CA ARG A 56 -8.85 -17.93 3.00
C ARG A 56 -8.95 -17.00 1.79
N VAL A 57 -8.22 -15.88 1.82
CA VAL A 57 -8.13 -14.94 0.69
C VAL A 57 -7.08 -15.39 -0.31
N PHE A 58 -5.86 -15.64 0.16
CA PHE A 58 -4.73 -15.85 -0.73
C PHE A 58 -4.73 -17.23 -1.41
N ASP A 59 -5.42 -18.23 -0.86
CA ASP A 59 -5.63 -19.51 -1.54
C ASP A 59 -6.53 -19.33 -2.78
N LEU A 60 -7.52 -18.44 -2.72
CA LEU A 60 -8.35 -18.10 -3.89
C LEU A 60 -7.53 -17.35 -4.95
N ILE A 61 -6.65 -16.45 -4.52
CA ILE A 61 -5.74 -15.72 -5.43
C ILE A 61 -4.74 -16.70 -6.07
N GLU A 62 -4.20 -17.64 -5.31
CA GLU A 62 -3.29 -18.67 -5.81
C GLU A 62 -3.96 -19.53 -6.88
N GLN A 63 -5.20 -19.98 -6.63
CA GLN A 63 -5.98 -20.72 -7.61
C GLN A 63 -6.22 -19.92 -8.90
N ARG A 64 -6.44 -18.60 -8.81
CA ARG A 64 -6.55 -17.72 -9.97
C ARG A 64 -5.24 -17.61 -10.74
N VAL A 65 -4.10 -17.54 -10.06
CA VAL A 65 -2.76 -17.55 -10.70
C VAL A 65 -2.55 -18.85 -11.46
N LEU A 66 -2.73 -20.00 -10.82
CA LEU A 66 -2.50 -21.32 -11.41
C LEU A 66 -3.40 -21.54 -12.63
N ARG A 67 -4.73 -21.38 -12.47
CA ARG A 67 -5.68 -21.55 -13.58
C ARG A 67 -5.46 -20.55 -14.71
N GLY A 68 -5.21 -19.29 -14.36
CA GLY A 68 -5.07 -18.22 -15.34
C GLY A 68 -3.79 -18.31 -16.16
N ALA A 69 -2.66 -18.66 -15.55
CA ALA A 69 -1.39 -18.76 -16.24
C ALA A 69 -1.34 -19.96 -17.20
N ASP A 70 -1.90 -21.09 -16.79
CA ASP A 70 -1.94 -22.33 -17.61
C ASP A 70 -2.74 -22.17 -18.90
N GLN A 71 -3.73 -21.26 -18.91
CA GLN A 71 -4.54 -20.96 -20.09
C GLN A 71 -3.82 -20.10 -21.16
N ALA A 72 -2.60 -19.63 -20.89
CA ALA A 72 -1.82 -18.76 -21.78
C ALA A 72 -2.66 -17.64 -22.43
N PRO A 73 -3.36 -16.80 -21.63
CA PRO A 73 -4.38 -15.90 -22.13
C PRO A 73 -3.79 -14.91 -23.13
N LYS A 74 -4.49 -14.69 -24.25
CA LYS A 74 -4.08 -13.69 -25.24
C LYS A 74 -4.48 -12.26 -24.85
N ASN A 75 -5.50 -12.12 -24.02
CA ASN A 75 -6.04 -10.83 -23.56
C ASN A 75 -5.08 -10.14 -22.58
N LYS A 76 -4.67 -8.90 -22.90
CA LYS A 76 -3.79 -8.06 -22.07
C LYS A 76 -4.35 -7.81 -20.67
N THR A 77 -5.66 -7.57 -20.55
CA THR A 77 -6.31 -7.35 -19.25
C THR A 77 -6.18 -8.59 -18.36
N LYS A 78 -6.43 -9.79 -18.91
CA LYS A 78 -6.33 -11.02 -18.13
C LYS A 78 -4.88 -11.34 -17.75
N LYS A 79 -3.92 -11.12 -18.66
CA LYS A 79 -2.48 -11.22 -18.33
C LYS A 79 -2.11 -10.29 -17.17
N ASN A 80 -2.60 -9.05 -17.18
CA ASN A 80 -2.32 -8.09 -16.12
C ASN A 80 -2.94 -8.50 -14.78
N GLU A 81 -4.19 -8.98 -14.78
CA GLU A 81 -4.86 -9.50 -13.58
C GLU A 81 -4.05 -10.66 -12.95
N ILE A 82 -3.56 -11.61 -13.74
CA ILE A 82 -2.73 -12.73 -13.27
C ILE A 82 -1.40 -12.22 -12.70
N ALA A 83 -0.75 -11.29 -13.42
CA ALA A 83 0.50 -10.70 -12.99
C ALA A 83 0.36 -9.96 -11.64
N LEU A 84 -0.72 -9.20 -11.46
CA LEU A 84 -1.02 -8.53 -10.19
C LEU A 84 -1.45 -9.52 -9.10
N SER A 85 -2.10 -10.63 -9.46
CA SER A 85 -2.40 -11.70 -8.51
C SER A 85 -1.12 -12.32 -7.96
N MET A 86 -0.08 -12.50 -8.78
CA MET A 86 1.24 -12.92 -8.29
C MET A 86 1.87 -11.89 -7.34
N ARG A 87 1.71 -10.59 -7.59
CA ARG A 87 2.15 -9.55 -6.63
C ARG A 87 1.41 -9.65 -5.31
N ALA A 88 0.08 -9.83 -5.36
CA ALA A 88 -0.76 -9.98 -4.18
C ALA A 88 -0.34 -11.19 -3.33
N LEU A 89 0.03 -12.33 -3.95
CA LEU A 89 0.60 -13.46 -3.21
C LEU A 89 1.87 -13.09 -2.43
N GLY A 90 2.71 -12.21 -2.98
CA GLY A 90 3.87 -11.66 -2.24
C GLY A 90 3.44 -10.84 -1.03
N PHE A 91 2.42 -9.99 -1.18
CA PHE A 91 1.88 -9.16 -0.09
C PHE A 91 1.25 -9.97 1.05
N SER A 92 0.91 -11.24 0.83
CA SER A 92 0.46 -12.12 1.93
C SER A 92 1.51 -12.32 3.02
N GLY A 93 2.80 -12.23 2.68
CA GLY A 93 3.91 -12.60 3.56
C GLY A 93 4.02 -14.09 3.87
N GLN A 94 3.22 -14.95 3.24
CA GLN A 94 3.18 -16.37 3.56
C GLN A 94 4.07 -17.19 2.63
N SER A 95 5.04 -17.89 3.21
CA SER A 95 6.01 -18.71 2.48
C SER A 95 5.38 -19.84 1.67
N LYS A 96 4.16 -20.31 2.02
CA LYS A 96 3.45 -21.35 1.26
C LYS A 96 3.27 -21.00 -0.22
N TYR A 97 3.11 -19.72 -0.56
CA TYR A 97 2.90 -19.28 -1.94
C TYR A 97 4.20 -19.11 -2.73
N ALA A 98 5.36 -19.21 -2.07
CA ALA A 98 6.65 -19.08 -2.75
C ALA A 98 6.84 -20.17 -3.82
N ASN A 99 6.35 -21.38 -3.57
CA ASN A 99 6.41 -22.49 -4.53
C ASN A 99 5.64 -22.16 -5.83
N THR A 100 4.46 -21.55 -5.71
CA THR A 100 3.69 -21.12 -6.88
C THR A 100 4.41 -20.01 -7.63
N LEU A 101 4.94 -19.01 -6.94
CA LEU A 101 5.70 -17.91 -7.58
C LEU A 101 6.97 -18.41 -8.28
N ASN A 102 7.68 -19.37 -7.68
CA ASN A 102 8.89 -19.97 -8.25
C ASN A 102 8.67 -20.65 -9.61
N LYS A 103 7.46 -21.13 -9.91
CA LYS A 103 7.14 -21.68 -11.23
C LYS A 103 7.28 -20.64 -12.36
N TYR A 104 7.15 -19.35 -12.04
CA TYR A 104 7.07 -18.27 -13.02
C TYR A 104 8.29 -17.36 -13.06
N VAL A 105 9.36 -17.61 -12.28
CA VAL A 105 10.55 -16.74 -12.23
C VAL A 105 11.35 -16.70 -13.54
N SER A 106 11.15 -17.68 -14.41
CA SER A 106 11.75 -17.75 -15.74
C SER A 106 10.75 -17.46 -16.87
N ASP A 107 9.48 -17.21 -16.53
CA ASP A 107 8.45 -16.93 -17.52
C ASP A 107 8.62 -15.53 -18.14
N ARG A 108 8.56 -15.42 -19.47
CA ARG A 108 8.78 -14.15 -20.18
C ARG A 108 7.77 -13.06 -19.83
N THR A 109 6.54 -13.43 -19.48
CA THR A 109 5.47 -12.50 -19.12
C THR A 109 5.48 -12.20 -17.63
N TYR A 110 5.65 -13.22 -16.80
CA TYR A 110 5.34 -13.16 -15.38
C TYR A 110 6.58 -13.08 -14.47
N ALA A 111 7.80 -13.33 -14.98
CA ALA A 111 9.03 -13.36 -14.18
C ALA A 111 9.23 -12.10 -13.33
N ARG A 112 8.95 -10.91 -13.87
CA ARG A 112 9.08 -9.66 -13.12
C ARG A 112 8.19 -9.67 -11.88
N TYR A 113 6.93 -10.03 -12.02
CA TYR A 113 5.96 -9.99 -10.93
C TYR A 113 6.26 -11.06 -9.88
N ALA A 114 6.59 -12.27 -10.31
CA ALA A 114 6.99 -13.36 -9.43
C ALA A 114 8.26 -13.03 -8.63
N LYS A 115 9.31 -12.53 -9.28
CA LYS A 115 10.56 -12.14 -8.61
C LYS A 115 10.34 -11.02 -7.60
N THR A 116 9.58 -9.99 -7.96
CA THR A 116 9.30 -8.90 -7.01
C THR A 116 8.46 -9.39 -5.84
N ALA A 117 7.45 -10.25 -6.07
CA ALA A 117 6.64 -10.85 -5.01
C ALA A 117 7.50 -11.69 -4.05
N LEU A 118 8.39 -12.54 -4.56
CA LEU A 118 9.32 -13.33 -3.74
C LEU A 118 10.29 -12.45 -2.95
N LYS A 119 10.79 -11.36 -3.56
CA LYS A 119 11.71 -10.42 -2.89
C LYS A 119 11.04 -9.70 -1.72
N GLU A 120 9.80 -9.22 -1.91
CA GLU A 120 9.10 -8.40 -0.92
C GLU A 120 8.37 -9.25 0.14
N MET A 121 8.12 -10.54 -0.11
CA MET A 121 7.37 -11.42 0.80
C MET A 121 7.91 -11.44 2.24
N PRO A 122 9.22 -11.52 2.52
CA PRO A 122 9.74 -11.48 3.89
C PRO A 122 9.44 -10.17 4.63
N ASP A 123 9.31 -9.06 3.90
CA ASP A 123 8.97 -7.76 4.48
C ASP A 123 7.48 -7.76 4.88
N TYR A 124 6.60 -8.22 4.00
CA TYR A 124 5.17 -8.32 4.29
C TYR A 124 4.82 -9.34 5.38
N GLN A 125 5.65 -10.38 5.56
CA GLN A 125 5.52 -11.29 6.70
C GLN A 125 5.60 -10.53 8.03
N LYS A 126 6.41 -9.46 8.10
CA LYS A 126 6.55 -8.60 9.28
C LYS A 126 5.51 -7.48 9.27
N TRP A 127 5.35 -6.81 8.13
CA TRP A 127 4.54 -5.59 8.02
C TRP A 127 3.05 -5.84 8.18
N ASN A 128 2.54 -7.00 7.78
CA ASN A 128 1.09 -7.25 7.83
C ASN A 128 0.51 -7.11 9.24
N ALA A 129 1.21 -7.60 10.26
CA ALA A 129 0.79 -7.46 11.65
C ALA A 129 0.86 -6.01 12.15
N VAL A 130 1.82 -5.21 11.66
CA VAL A 130 1.93 -3.78 11.98
C VAL A 130 0.79 -2.99 11.33
N ILE A 131 0.60 -3.17 10.02
CA ILE A 131 -0.43 -2.47 9.24
C ILE A 131 -1.81 -2.73 9.84
N SER A 132 -2.14 -4.00 10.11
CA SER A 132 -3.48 -4.41 10.56
C SER A 132 -3.67 -4.37 12.08
N ASN A 133 -2.70 -3.86 12.86
CA ASN A 133 -2.81 -3.82 14.32
C ASN A 133 -3.96 -2.93 14.78
N ARG A 134 -5.12 -3.52 15.05
CA ARG A 134 -6.34 -2.80 15.47
C ARG A 134 -6.24 -2.23 16.88
N ALA A 135 -5.29 -2.69 17.71
CA ALA A 135 -5.14 -2.18 19.08
C ALA A 135 -4.63 -0.73 19.13
N THR A 136 -3.99 -0.25 18.05
CA THR A 136 -3.50 1.12 17.92
C THR A 136 -4.49 2.03 17.18
N PHE A 137 -5.66 1.51 16.77
CA PHE A 137 -6.60 2.29 15.99
C PHE A 137 -7.33 3.29 16.89
N ASP A 138 -7.36 4.53 16.43
CA ASP A 138 -8.18 5.57 17.03
C ASP A 138 -9.55 5.60 16.31
N PRO A 139 -10.66 5.39 17.03
CA PRO A 139 -12.00 5.34 16.43
C PRO A 139 -12.45 6.67 15.80
N ARG A 140 -11.72 7.78 16.03
CA ARG A 140 -11.98 9.06 15.37
C ARG A 140 -11.54 9.07 13.91
N TYR A 141 -10.65 8.17 13.51
CA TYR A 141 -10.10 8.12 12.16
C TYR A 141 -10.63 6.94 11.38
N SER A 142 -10.61 7.08 10.04
CA SER A 142 -10.94 5.97 9.16
C SER A 142 -9.95 4.81 9.33
N ASP A 143 -10.40 3.64 8.94
CA ASP A 143 -9.61 2.42 8.88
C ASP A 143 -8.35 2.55 8.00
N ASP A 144 -8.44 3.29 6.88
CA ASP A 144 -7.31 3.57 6.00
C ASP A 144 -6.32 4.53 6.68
N ALA A 145 -6.82 5.60 7.32
CA ALA A 145 -5.96 6.53 8.07
C ALA A 145 -5.22 5.82 9.21
N ASN A 146 -5.89 4.97 9.99
CA ASN A 146 -5.26 4.22 11.07
C ASN A 146 -4.17 3.26 10.57
N ARG A 147 -4.39 2.56 9.44
CA ARG A 147 -3.34 1.73 8.82
C ARG A 147 -2.15 2.59 8.38
N ILE A 148 -2.39 3.76 7.82
CA ILE A 148 -1.33 4.70 7.42
C ILE A 148 -0.55 5.20 8.64
N LEU A 149 -1.23 5.54 9.74
CA LEU A 149 -0.58 5.90 11.01
C LEU A 149 0.34 4.78 11.50
N ASN A 150 -0.14 3.53 11.52
CA ASN A 150 0.69 2.38 11.88
C ASN A 150 1.93 2.25 10.99
N MET A 151 1.78 2.47 9.67
CA MET A 151 2.91 2.42 8.74
C MET A 151 3.92 3.55 8.99
N LEU A 152 3.45 4.77 9.26
CA LEU A 152 4.31 5.94 9.51
C LEU A 152 5.05 5.85 10.85
N HIS A 153 4.43 5.24 11.87
CA HIS A 153 5.05 5.03 13.19
C HIS A 153 5.94 3.80 13.29
N SER A 154 5.96 2.92 12.27
CA SER A 154 6.84 1.74 12.24
C SER A 154 8.31 2.13 12.34
N ASP A 155 9.16 1.33 13.00
CA ASP A 155 10.62 1.55 12.95
C ASP A 155 11.25 1.24 11.57
N ASP A 156 10.49 0.59 10.69
CA ASP A 156 10.91 0.22 9.34
C ASP A 156 10.65 1.36 8.34
N PHE A 157 11.72 1.96 7.80
CA PHE A 157 11.64 3.06 6.84
C PHE A 157 10.98 2.67 5.51
N MET A 158 11.07 1.41 5.09
CA MET A 158 10.38 0.96 3.89
C MET A 158 8.87 0.90 4.13
N LEU A 159 8.44 0.52 5.32
CA LEU A 159 7.03 0.60 5.68
C LEU A 159 6.56 2.07 5.79
N LYS A 160 7.36 2.96 6.41
CA LYS A 160 7.06 4.41 6.41
C LYS A 160 6.89 4.96 5.00
N ARG A 161 7.73 4.53 4.06
CA ARG A 161 7.64 4.93 2.66
C ARG A 161 6.33 4.49 2.00
N ILE A 162 5.81 3.31 2.33
CA ILE A 162 4.49 2.85 1.85
C ILE A 162 3.41 3.77 2.41
N GLY A 163 3.43 4.06 3.73
CA GLY A 163 2.52 5.01 4.36
C GLY A 163 2.56 6.39 3.71
N ALA A 164 3.75 6.94 3.48
CA ALA A 164 3.93 8.23 2.80
C ALA A 164 3.35 8.25 1.38
N LYS A 165 3.52 7.16 0.61
CA LYS A 165 2.90 7.04 -0.72
C LYS A 165 1.38 7.02 -0.63
N ARG A 166 0.80 6.35 0.37
CA ARG A 166 -0.65 6.36 0.60
C ARG A 166 -1.17 7.77 0.88
N VAL A 167 -0.42 8.56 1.66
CA VAL A 167 -0.77 9.98 1.88
C VAL A 167 -0.73 10.78 0.58
N TYR A 168 0.35 10.61 -0.18
CA TYR A 168 0.54 11.30 -1.45
C TYR A 168 -0.59 11.01 -2.45
N PHE A 169 -1.00 9.75 -2.61
CA PHE A 169 -1.95 9.34 -3.65
C PHE A 169 -3.42 9.31 -3.22
N SER A 170 -3.72 9.19 -1.92
CA SER A 170 -5.08 8.87 -1.46
C SER A 170 -5.53 9.75 -0.31
N ASN A 171 -5.02 9.54 0.90
CA ASN A 171 -5.58 10.10 2.12
C ASN A 171 -4.72 11.27 2.64
N LYS A 172 -5.30 12.47 2.78
CA LYS A 172 -4.59 13.68 3.25
C LYS A 172 -5.20 14.23 4.53
N ASP A 173 -5.78 13.36 5.36
CA ASP A 173 -6.31 13.72 6.67
C ASP A 173 -5.23 14.44 7.49
N ASP A 174 -5.62 15.50 8.21
CA ASP A 174 -4.67 16.37 8.92
C ASP A 174 -3.77 15.57 9.89
N VAL A 175 -4.31 14.55 10.56
CA VAL A 175 -3.53 13.68 11.47
C VAL A 175 -2.35 13.00 10.75
N LEU A 176 -2.53 12.60 9.49
CA LEU A 176 -1.47 11.98 8.70
C LEU A 176 -0.41 13.00 8.32
N LEU A 177 -0.83 14.23 7.99
CA LEU A 177 0.10 15.30 7.63
C LEU A 177 0.94 15.74 8.82
N GLU A 178 0.33 15.90 10.00
CA GLU A 178 1.05 16.19 11.24
C GLU A 178 1.98 15.03 11.64
N THR A 179 1.55 13.79 11.40
CA THR A 179 2.41 12.60 11.60
C THR A 179 3.62 12.64 10.68
N LEU A 180 3.44 12.96 9.39
CA LEU A 180 4.58 13.13 8.46
C LEU A 180 5.56 14.20 8.96
N VAL A 181 5.06 15.34 9.44
CA VAL A 181 5.91 16.40 10.01
C VAL A 181 6.73 15.87 11.18
N SER A 182 6.09 15.17 12.12
CA SER A 182 6.76 14.57 13.28
C SER A 182 7.84 13.57 12.87
N GLU A 183 7.51 12.65 11.96
CA GLU A 183 8.42 11.61 11.49
C GLU A 183 9.60 12.17 10.68
N ILE A 184 9.39 13.22 9.88
CA ILE A 184 10.45 13.92 9.17
C ILE A 184 11.37 14.64 10.18
N ARG A 185 10.82 15.31 11.20
CA ARG A 185 11.60 15.96 12.28
C ARG A 185 12.49 14.98 13.04
N ALA A 186 11.97 13.80 13.31
CA ALA A 186 12.72 12.75 14.00
C ALA A 186 13.88 12.17 13.17
N THR A 187 13.98 12.50 11.87
CA THR A 187 14.85 11.77 10.93
C THR A 187 15.76 12.64 10.09
N TYR A 188 15.40 13.89 9.73
CA TYR A 188 16.22 14.72 8.85
C TYR A 188 17.59 15.10 9.45
N GLY A 189 17.71 15.12 10.78
CA GLY A 189 18.95 15.47 11.49
C GLY A 189 19.92 14.30 11.65
N LYS A 190 19.54 13.09 11.22
CA LYS A 190 20.40 11.91 11.29
C LYS A 190 21.51 12.01 10.23
N THR A 191 22.75 11.82 10.66
CA THR A 191 23.90 11.71 9.75
C THR A 191 24.05 10.27 9.24
N ASN A 192 24.66 10.10 8.07
CA ASN A 192 24.92 8.79 7.45
C ASN A 192 23.68 7.90 7.23
N ILE A 193 22.55 8.50 6.86
CA ILE A 193 21.38 7.71 6.46
C ILE A 193 21.67 6.94 5.17
N ASP A 194 21.25 5.68 5.11
CA ASP A 194 21.35 4.86 3.90
C ASP A 194 20.37 5.35 2.81
N SER A 195 20.52 4.80 1.60
CA SER A 195 19.71 5.19 0.44
C SER A 195 18.22 4.91 0.61
N GLU A 196 17.86 3.89 1.39
CA GLU A 196 16.49 3.46 1.62
C GLU A 196 15.78 4.40 2.59
N THR A 197 16.43 4.70 3.72
CA THR A 197 16.03 5.72 4.69
C THR A 197 15.89 7.09 4.01
N SER A 198 16.87 7.48 3.19
CA SER A 198 16.83 8.71 2.39
C SER A 198 15.63 8.76 1.44
N ASP A 199 15.29 7.66 0.75
CA ASP A 199 14.12 7.61 -0.12
C ASP A 199 12.80 7.66 0.66
N ALA A 200 12.72 7.03 1.83
CA ALA A 200 11.55 7.07 2.69
C ALA A 200 11.24 8.51 3.15
N ILE A 201 12.24 9.22 3.67
CA ILE A 201 12.10 10.62 4.12
C ILE A 201 11.73 11.52 2.95
N ALA A 202 12.37 11.34 1.78
CA ALA A 202 12.02 12.08 0.57
C ALA A 202 10.55 11.87 0.16
N TRP A 203 10.01 10.65 0.28
CA TRP A 203 8.60 10.39 0.03
C TRP A 203 7.68 11.05 1.06
N MET A 204 8.06 11.10 2.33
CA MET A 204 7.31 11.81 3.37
C MET A 204 7.23 13.32 3.06
N VAL A 205 8.36 13.95 2.74
CA VAL A 205 8.41 15.37 2.33
C VAL A 205 7.53 15.59 1.09
N LYS A 206 7.64 14.72 0.08
CA LYS A 206 6.84 14.80 -1.14
C LYS A 206 5.34 14.65 -0.87
N ALA A 207 4.95 13.76 0.05
CA ALA A 207 3.57 13.57 0.46
C ALA A 207 3.00 14.84 1.10
N LEU A 208 3.72 15.43 2.05
CA LEU A 208 3.31 16.68 2.69
C LEU A 208 3.21 17.83 1.68
N ALA A 209 4.21 17.99 0.82
CA ALA A 209 4.25 19.01 -0.24
C ALA A 209 3.13 18.88 -1.28
N SER A 210 2.59 17.67 -1.47
CA SER A 210 1.49 17.44 -2.42
C SER A 210 0.17 18.06 -1.99
N THR A 211 0.05 18.48 -0.72
CA THR A 211 -1.16 19.10 -0.18
C THR A 211 -1.30 20.57 -0.60
N GLY A 212 -0.19 21.25 -0.91
CA GLY A 212 -0.17 22.68 -1.23
C GLY A 212 -0.56 23.58 -0.06
N GLN A 213 -0.57 23.08 1.18
CA GLN A 213 -0.97 23.89 2.34
C GLN A 213 0.17 24.80 2.79
N GLU A 214 -0.03 26.11 2.68
CA GLU A 214 0.94 27.15 3.04
C GLU A 214 1.43 27.05 4.49
N ARG A 215 0.62 26.48 5.40
CA ARG A 215 1.00 26.29 6.81
C ARG A 215 2.28 25.46 7.00
N TYR A 216 2.67 24.65 6.02
CA TYR A 216 3.90 23.86 6.06
C TYR A 216 5.12 24.56 5.44
N GLN A 217 4.98 25.78 4.89
CA GLN A 217 6.11 26.53 4.33
C GLN A 217 7.27 26.74 5.32
N PRO A 218 7.02 27.18 6.58
CA PRO A 218 8.10 27.28 7.58
C PRO A 218 8.76 25.93 7.86
N PHE A 219 8.01 24.83 7.76
CA PHE A 219 8.54 23.50 7.96
C PHE A 219 9.44 23.04 6.81
N PHE A 220 9.11 23.35 5.55
CA PHE A 220 10.01 23.04 4.44
C PHE A 220 11.32 23.84 4.51
N GLN A 221 11.25 25.11 4.93
CA GLN A 221 12.44 25.91 5.22
C GLN A 221 13.29 25.26 6.33
N GLU A 222 12.67 24.82 7.43
CA GLU A 222 13.36 24.10 8.51
C GLU A 222 14.10 22.87 7.98
N VAL A 223 13.47 22.07 7.10
CA VAL A 223 14.09 20.88 6.51
C VAL A 223 15.27 21.23 5.60
N LEU A 224 15.18 22.31 4.82
CA LEU A 224 16.28 22.80 3.97
C LEU A 224 17.52 23.18 4.77
N GLU A 225 17.31 23.89 5.88
CA GLU A 225 18.36 24.37 6.75
C GLU A 225 19.03 23.22 7.52
N LYS A 226 18.24 22.29 8.05
CA LYS A 226 18.73 21.29 9.03
C LYS A 226 19.06 19.92 8.46
N SER A 227 18.50 19.52 7.32
CA SER A 227 18.79 18.20 6.75
C SER A 227 20.27 18.11 6.35
N SER A 228 20.93 16.97 6.55
CA SER A 228 22.23 16.70 5.92
C SER A 228 22.11 15.97 4.58
N ASP A 229 20.92 15.42 4.28
CA ASP A 229 20.68 14.63 3.07
C ASP A 229 20.23 15.50 1.89
N GLN A 230 20.98 15.44 0.79
CA GLN A 230 20.76 16.23 -0.42
C GLN A 230 19.45 15.90 -1.14
N LYS A 231 19.03 14.64 -1.09
CA LYS A 231 17.78 14.20 -1.73
C LYS A 231 16.59 14.78 -0.98
N VAL A 232 16.60 14.71 0.35
CA VAL A 232 15.59 15.31 1.23
C VAL A 232 15.53 16.82 1.00
N LYS A 233 16.68 17.53 0.98
CA LYS A 233 16.73 18.97 0.66
C LYS A 233 16.08 19.30 -0.67
N ARG A 234 16.46 18.60 -1.74
CA ARG A 234 15.91 18.83 -3.08
C ARG A 234 14.38 18.69 -3.14
N TYR A 235 13.79 17.79 -2.36
CA TYR A 235 12.33 17.67 -2.30
C TYR A 235 11.68 18.76 -1.45
N ALA A 236 12.34 19.21 -0.38
CA ALA A 236 11.87 20.35 0.42
C ALA A 236 11.96 21.67 -0.38
N GLU A 237 13.02 21.88 -1.17
CA GLU A 237 13.21 23.06 -2.03
C GLU A 237 12.07 23.19 -3.03
N ARG A 238 11.79 22.12 -3.76
CA ARG A 238 10.67 22.04 -4.69
C ARG A 238 9.30 22.20 -4.03
N ALA A 239 9.19 21.96 -2.73
CA ALA A 239 7.98 22.16 -1.97
C ALA A 239 7.85 23.62 -1.52
N PHE A 240 8.97 24.24 -1.13
CA PHE A 240 9.07 25.62 -0.69
C PHE A 240 8.78 26.60 -1.83
N ASP A 241 9.30 26.32 -3.03
CA ASP A 241 9.15 27.16 -4.23
C ASP A 241 7.74 27.14 -4.87
N ARG A 242 6.77 26.46 -4.24
CA ARG A 242 5.37 26.36 -4.71
C ARG A 242 4.47 27.33 -3.98
#